data_AF-A0A2M7P688-F1
#
_entry.id   AF-A0A2M7P688-F1
#
_cell.length_a   1.000
_cell.length_b   1.000
_cell.length_c   1.000
_cell.angle_alpha   90.00
_cell.angle_beta   90.00
_cell.angle_gamma   90.00
#
_symmetry.space_group_name_H-M   'P 1'
#
loop_
_entity.id
_entity.type
_entity.pdbx_description
1 polymer ?
#
loop_
_entity_poly.entity_id
_entity_poly.type
_entity_poly.pdbx_seq_one_letter_code
_entity_poly.pdbx_strand_id
1 'polypeptide(L)' 'LSAKEVLNTYDEGILHKILGIYGEVKNAKTLSQAIVSERAQTPFETTEGFTAFLKRFAPRGKDFKYYAQVFQAL' A
#
# COMPACT_ATOMS: atom_id res chain seq x y z
N LEU A 1 9.55 -13.07 4.84
CA LEU A 1 9.36 -11.66 4.49
C LEU A 1 7.94 -11.27 4.91
N SER A 2 7.80 -10.21 5.70
CA SER A 2 6.51 -9.71 6.18
C SER A 2 6.03 -8.49 5.38
N ALA A 3 4.72 -8.25 5.33
CA ALA A 3 4.16 -7.03 4.74
C ALA A 3 4.78 -5.76 5.34
N LYS A 4 5.09 -5.79 6.65
CA LYS A 4 5.81 -4.71 7.34
C LYS A 4 7.17 -4.44 6.71
N GLU A 5 7.97 -5.48 6.45
CA GLU A 5 9.28 -5.34 5.81
C GLU A 5 9.13 -4.78 4.39
N VAL A 6 8.21 -5.32 3.60
CA VAL A 6 7.93 -4.85 2.23
C VAL A 6 7.60 -3.35 2.23
N LEU A 7 6.63 -2.93 3.05
CA LEU A 7 6.18 -1.54 3.12
C LEU A 7 7.29 -0.58 3.57
N ASN A 8 8.11 -0.99 4.55
CA ASN A 8 9.09 -0.10 5.16
C ASN A 8 10.46 -0.10 4.46
N THR A 9 10.76 -1.07 3.59
CA THR A 9 12.11 -1.22 3.00
C THR A 9 12.15 -1.14 1.48
N TYR A 10 11.09 -1.53 0.76
CA TYR A 10 11.15 -1.60 -0.70
C TYR A 10 11.13 -0.22 -1.34
N ASP A 11 11.86 -0.04 -2.43
CA ASP A 11 11.82 1.19 -3.21
C ASP A 11 10.46 1.40 -3.90
N GLU A 12 10.14 2.65 -4.22
CA GLU A 12 8.88 3.04 -4.90
C GLU A 12 8.61 2.20 -6.15
N GLY A 13 9.65 1.97 -6.98
CA GLY A 13 9.51 1.21 -8.22
C GLY A 13 9.12 -0.26 -7.98
N ILE A 14 9.64 -0.87 -6.92
CA ILE A 14 9.30 -2.24 -6.55
C ILE A 14 7.87 -2.28 -5.98
N LEU A 15 7.53 -1.35 -5.09
CA LEU A 15 6.17 -1.20 -4.55
C LEU A 15 5.14 -1.01 -5.68
N HIS A 16 5.44 -0.17 -6.66
CA HIS A 16 4.56 0.07 -7.80
C HIS A 16 4.35 -1.21 -8.61
N LYS A 17 5.42 -1.97 -8.86
CA LYS A 17 5.35 -3.23 -9.58
C LYS A 17 4.50 -4.26 -8.85
N ILE A 18 4.71 -4.47 -7.54
CA ILE A 18 3.96 -5.48 -6.79
C ILE A 18 2.48 -5.10 -6.64
N LEU A 19 2.19 -3.84 -6.29
CA LEU A 19 0.82 -3.36 -6.11
C LEU A 19 0.04 -3.36 -7.43
N GLY A 20 0.71 -3.06 -8.55
CA GLY A 20 0.11 -3.08 -9.88
C GLY A 20 -0.13 -4.49 -10.40
N ILE A 21 0.89 -5.37 -10.35
CA ILE A 21 0.83 -6.70 -10.96
C ILE A 21 0.08 -7.70 -10.06
N TYR A 22 0.45 -7.78 -8.79
CA TYR A 22 -0.09 -8.80 -7.88
C TYR A 22 -1.38 -8.33 -7.19
N GLY A 23 -1.54 -7.03 -7.01
CA GLY A 23 -2.73 -6.45 -6.38
C GLY A 23 -3.77 -5.88 -7.35
N GLU A 24 -3.44 -5.71 -8.63
CA GLU A 24 -4.31 -5.02 -9.60
C GLU A 24 -4.78 -3.63 -9.11
N VAL A 25 -3.93 -2.95 -8.33
CA VAL A 25 -4.24 -1.65 -7.72
C VAL A 25 -4.15 -0.58 -8.81
N LYS A 26 -5.30 -0.03 -9.21
CA LYS A 26 -5.37 0.94 -10.33
C LYS A 26 -4.51 2.19 -10.14
N ASN A 27 -4.39 2.68 -8.91
CA ASN A 27 -3.56 3.84 -8.55
C ASN A 27 -2.22 3.42 -7.92
N ALA A 28 -1.66 2.26 -8.29
CA ALA A 28 -0.44 1.72 -7.69
C ALA A 28 0.73 2.69 -7.68
N LYS A 29 0.93 3.50 -8.74
CA LYS A 29 1.97 4.53 -8.79
C LYS A 29 1.79 5.56 -7.67
N THR A 30 0.59 6.14 -7.56
CA THR A 30 0.26 7.13 -6.52
C THR A 30 0.35 6.52 -5.12
N LEU A 31 -0.14 5.30 -4.94
CA LEU A 31 -0.08 4.60 -3.65
C LEU A 31 1.38 4.34 -3.22
N SER A 32 2.24 3.90 -4.14
CA SER A 32 3.65 3.60 -3.85
C SER A 32 4.42 4.84 -3.41
N GLN A 33 4.21 5.97 -4.10
CA GLN A 33 4.78 7.27 -3.72
C GLN A 33 4.35 7.69 -2.33
N ALA A 34 3.06 7.52 -2.03
CA ALA A 34 2.51 7.85 -0.73
C ALA A 34 3.05 6.94 0.38
N ILE A 35 3.23 5.64 0.13
CA ILE A 35 3.81 4.70 1.10
C ILE A 35 5.24 5.12 1.45
N VAL A 36 6.07 5.42 0.45
CA VAL A 36 7.47 5.85 0.67
C VAL A 36 7.53 7.18 1.43
N SER A 37 6.59 8.10 1.13
CA SER A 37 6.51 9.40 1.81
C SER A 37 6.02 9.29 3.25
N GLU A 38 5.02 8.45 3.50
CA GLU A 38 4.43 8.25 4.83
C GLU A 38 5.40 7.51 5.75
N ARG A 39 6.04 6.41 5.28
CA ARG A 39 6.98 5.63 6.12
C ARG A 39 8.19 6.43 6.60
N ALA A 40 8.58 7.47 5.87
CA ALA A 40 9.66 8.36 6.26
C ALA A 40 9.31 9.22 7.48
N GLN A 41 8.02 9.45 7.72
CA GLN A 41 7.49 10.17 8.88
C GLN A 41 7.02 9.20 9.97
N THR A 42 6.24 8.21 9.59
CA THR A 42 5.61 7.23 10.48
C THR A 42 5.72 5.83 9.87
N PRO A 43 6.64 4.97 10.35
CA PRO A 43 6.75 3.60 9.88
C PRO A 43 5.44 2.80 10.05
N PHE A 44 5.17 1.90 9.11
CA PHE A 44 3.99 1.04 9.18
C PHE A 44 4.25 -0.11 10.16
N GLU A 45 3.53 -0.10 11.29
CA GLU A 45 3.68 -1.09 12.36
C GLU A 45 2.50 -2.07 12.42
N THR A 46 1.29 -1.60 12.12
CA THR A 46 0.05 -2.36 12.28
C THR A 46 -0.83 -2.34 11.04
N THR A 47 -1.62 -3.38 10.88
CA THR A 47 -2.60 -3.51 9.78
C THR A 47 -3.65 -2.41 9.86
N GLU A 48 -4.09 -2.02 11.06
CA GLU A 48 -5.06 -0.95 11.27
C GLU A 48 -4.50 0.41 10.84
N GLY A 49 -3.24 0.70 11.20
CA GLY A 49 -2.56 1.93 10.79
C GLY A 49 -2.41 2.01 9.28
N PHE A 50 -2.03 0.90 8.64
CA PHE A 50 -1.95 0.85 7.19
C PHE A 50 -3.33 0.98 6.51
N THR A 51 -4.36 0.32 7.04
CA THR A 51 -5.73 0.44 6.51
C THR A 51 -6.27 1.87 6.64
N ALA A 52 -5.99 2.55 7.75
CA ALA A 52 -6.35 3.96 7.95
C ALA A 52 -5.67 4.88 6.92
N PHE A 53 -4.40 4.60 6.59
CA PHE A 53 -3.69 5.28 5.50
C PHE A 53 -4.32 5.00 4.12
N LEU A 54 -4.63 3.74 3.81
CA LEU A 54 -5.23 3.34 2.53
C LEU A 54 -6.60 3.99 2.26
N LYS A 55 -7.35 4.34 3.30
CA LYS A 55 -8.66 4.99 3.19
C LYS A 55 -8.62 6.30 2.38
N ARG A 56 -7.47 6.99 2.33
CA ARG A 56 -7.26 8.21 1.54
C ARG A 56 -7.14 7.95 0.04
N PHE A 57 -6.82 6.71 -0.34
CA PHE A 57 -6.53 6.29 -1.71
C PHE A 57 -7.60 5.37 -2.28
N ALA A 58 -8.44 4.80 -1.42
CA ALA A 58 -9.52 3.92 -1.80
C ALA A 58 -10.61 4.67 -2.60
N PRO A 59 -11.14 4.08 -3.69
CA PRO A 59 -12.29 4.63 -4.37
C PRO A 59 -13.52 4.62 -3.46
N ARG A 60 -14.28 5.72 -3.45
CA ARG A 60 -15.52 5.85 -2.65
C ARG A 60 -16.45 4.65 -2.82
N GLY A 61 -16.80 4.02 -1.70
CA GLY A 61 -17.72 2.87 -1.66
C GLY A 61 -17.11 1.54 -2.14
N LYS A 62 -15.79 1.49 -2.37
CA LYS A 62 -15.06 0.26 -2.77
C LYS A 62 -13.84 -0.02 -1.89
N ASP A 63 -13.88 0.45 -0.64
CA ASP A 63 -12.77 0.38 0.30
C ASP A 63 -12.29 -1.06 0.55
N PHE A 64 -13.21 -1.98 0.86
CA PHE A 64 -12.85 -3.38 1.14
C PHE A 64 -12.20 -4.08 -0.05
N LYS A 65 -12.70 -3.85 -1.27
CA LYS A 65 -12.09 -4.41 -2.49
C LYS A 65 -10.69 -3.86 -2.68
N TYR A 66 -10.51 -2.56 -2.48
CA TYR A 66 -9.22 -1.90 -2.58
C TYR A 66 -8.22 -2.42 -1.56
N TYR A 67 -8.62 -2.58 -0.31
CA TYR A 67 -7.76 -3.15 0.73
C TYR A 67 -7.38 -4.58 0.40
N ALA A 68 -8.32 -5.42 -0.02
CA ALA A 68 -8.04 -6.80 -0.42
C ALA A 68 -6.99 -6.85 -1.54
N GLN A 69 -7.12 -6.00 -2.55
CA GLN A 69 -6.15 -5.85 -3.64
C GLN A 69 -4.75 -5.47 -3.13
N VAL A 70 -4.65 -4.49 -2.23
CA VAL A 70 -3.37 -4.08 -1.66
C VAL A 70 -2.76 -5.19 -0.80
N PHE A 71 -3.55 -5.82 0.08
CA PHE A 71 -3.07 -6.89 0.96
C PHE A 71 -2.69 -8.16 0.20
N GLN A 72 -3.34 -8.46 -0.93
CA GLN A 72 -2.97 -9.59 -1.79
C GLN A 72 -1.57 -9.42 -2.43
N ALA A 73 -1.10 -8.17 -2.57
CA ALA A 73 0.17 -7.85 -3.20
C ALA A 73 1.38 -7.81 -2.26
N LEU A 74 1.15 -7.84 -0.95
CA LEU A 74 2.15 -7.65 0.11
C LEU A 74 2.51 -8.98 0.79
#